data_AF-A0A6P0WZY6-F1
#
_entry.id   AF-A0A6P0WZY6-F1
#
_cell.length_a   1.000
_cell.length_b   1.000
_cell.length_c   1.000
_cell.angle_alpha   90.00
_cell.angle_beta   90.00
_cell.angle_gamma   90.00
#
_symmetry.space_group_name_H-M   'P 1'
#
loop_
_entity.id
_entity.type
_entity.pdbx_description
1 polymer ?
#
loop_
_entity_poly.entity_id
_entity_poly.type
_entity_poly.pdbx_seq_one_letter_code
_entity_poly.pdbx_strand_id
1 'polypeptide(L)' 'MQVKDMTVDELKDLIRQTIAETLEELLDDPDSGLELKEEVRQQLIESQKRRQAGVRGVPAEEVAKKLGLTW' A
#
# COMPACT_ATOMS: atom_id res chain seq x y z
N MET A 1 16.95 -29.08 -17.60
CA MET A 1 17.58 -29.37 -16.30
C MET A 1 16.59 -30.20 -15.49
N GLN A 2 16.97 -31.38 -15.01
CA GLN A 2 16.11 -32.09 -14.06
C GLN A 2 16.38 -31.54 -12.66
N VAL A 3 15.41 -31.56 -11.76
CA VAL A 3 15.56 -31.00 -10.40
C VAL A 3 16.75 -31.63 -9.65
N LYS A 4 16.98 -32.93 -9.87
CA LYS A 4 18.12 -33.65 -9.29
C LYS A 4 19.49 -33.18 -9.78
N ASP A 5 19.54 -32.42 -10.87
CA ASP A 5 20.78 -31.90 -11.46
C ASP A 5 21.13 -30.50 -10.92
N MET A 6 20.29 -29.91 -10.07
CA MET A 6 20.50 -28.59 -9.49
C MET A 6 21.57 -28.62 -8.39
N THR A 7 22.39 -27.59 -8.35
CA THR A 7 23.18 -27.27 -7.18
C THR A 7 22.29 -26.83 -6.02
N VAL A 8 22.84 -26.86 -4.81
CA VAL A 8 22.13 -26.40 -3.60
C VAL A 8 21.72 -24.94 -3.70
N ASP A 9 22.53 -24.09 -4.33
CA ASP A 9 22.25 -22.66 -4.45
C ASP A 9 21.13 -22.41 -5.46
N GLU A 10 21.15 -23.08 -6.61
CA GLU A 10 20.04 -23.00 -7.58
C GLU A 10 18.72 -23.48 -6.98
N LEU A 11 18.74 -24.52 -6.14
CA LEU A 11 17.54 -25.00 -5.45
C LEU A 11 17.02 -23.99 -4.42
N LYS A 12 17.92 -23.35 -3.65
CA LYS A 12 17.52 -22.30 -2.69
C LYS A 12 16.93 -21.10 -3.40
N ASP A 13 17.49 -20.71 -4.54
CA ASP A 13 17.00 -19.57 -5.31
C ASP A 13 15.64 -19.87 -5.94
N LEU A 14 15.43 -21.09 -6.47
CA LEU A 14 14.12 -21.53 -6.92
C LEU A 14 13.07 -21.44 -5.79
N ILE A 15 13.39 -21.96 -4.60
CA ILE A 15 12.46 -21.91 -3.45
C ILE A 15 12.15 -20.47 -3.05
N ARG A 16 13.16 -19.59 -2.99
CA ARG A 16 12.96 -18.18 -2.65
C ARG A 16 12.06 -17.49 -3.67
N GLN A 17 12.29 -17.74 -4.95
CA GLN A 17 11.48 -17.17 -6.02
C GLN A 17 10.03 -17.65 -5.91
N THR A 18 9.80 -18.96 -5.76
CA THR A 18 8.44 -19.50 -5.61
C THR A 18 7.72 -18.92 -4.38
N ILE A 19 8.43 -18.73 -3.26
CA ILE A 19 7.85 -18.06 -2.08
C ILE A 19 7.51 -16.61 -2.39
N ALA A 20 8.39 -15.86 -3.05
CA ALA A 20 8.13 -14.47 -3.40
C ALA A 20 6.90 -14.34 -4.32
N GLU A 21 6.80 -15.17 -5.35
CA GLU A 21 5.64 -15.25 -6.25
C GLU A 21 4.36 -15.55 -5.46
N THR A 22 4.41 -16.54 -4.55
CA THR A 22 3.26 -16.89 -3.70
C THR A 22 2.86 -15.75 -2.77
N LEU A 23 3.83 -15.02 -2.22
CA LEU A 23 3.57 -13.88 -1.35
C LEU A 23 3.00 -12.70 -2.13
N GLU A 24 3.44 -12.47 -3.35
CA GLU A 24 2.88 -11.44 -4.24
C GLU A 24 1.42 -11.74 -4.58
N GLU A 25 1.09 -13.01 -4.87
CA GLU A 25 -0.30 -13.44 -5.06
C GLU A 25 -1.16 -13.32 -3.79
N LEU A 26 -0.57 -13.59 -2.61
CA LEU A 26 -1.30 -13.52 -1.34
C LEU A 26 -1.48 -12.09 -0.83
N LEU A 27 -0.51 -11.21 -1.08
CA LEU A 27 -0.44 -9.85 -0.59
C LEU A 27 -0.78 -8.82 -1.68
N ASP A 28 -1.55 -9.23 -2.69
CA ASP A 28 -2.04 -8.31 -3.71
C ASP A 28 -2.95 -7.24 -3.09
N ASP A 29 -3.05 -6.09 -3.76
CA ASP A 29 -3.87 -4.98 -3.32
C ASP A 29 -5.36 -5.38 -3.36
N PRO A 30 -6.07 -5.49 -2.22
CA PRO A 30 -7.47 -5.90 -2.19
C PRO A 30 -8.38 -4.92 -2.94
N ASP A 31 -7.93 -3.67 -3.15
CA ASP A 31 -8.66 -2.65 -3.89
C ASP A 31 -8.26 -2.60 -5.38
N SER A 32 -7.37 -3.49 -5.85
CA SER A 32 -6.94 -3.56 -7.24
C SER A 32 -8.13 -3.75 -8.20
N GLY A 33 -8.19 -2.88 -9.21
CA GLY A 33 -9.28 -2.88 -10.20
C GLY A 33 -10.60 -2.28 -9.73
N LEU A 34 -10.71 -1.80 -8.48
CA LEU A 34 -11.89 -1.08 -8.02
C LEU A 34 -11.89 0.38 -8.52
N GLU A 35 -13.09 0.88 -8.83
CA GLU A 35 -13.29 2.30 -9.13
C GLU A 35 -13.50 3.10 -7.84
N LEU A 36 -13.01 4.34 -7.86
CA LEU A 36 -13.25 5.27 -6.77
C LEU A 36 -14.73 5.69 -6.74
N LYS A 37 -15.38 5.55 -5.58
CA LYS A 37 -16.72 6.11 -5.37
C LYS A 37 -16.73 7.61 -5.67
N GLU A 38 -17.79 8.07 -6.32
CA GLU A 38 -17.87 9.47 -6.76
C GLU A 38 -17.80 10.46 -5.59
N GLU A 39 -18.35 10.11 -4.41
CA GLU A 39 -18.24 10.98 -3.24
C GLU A 39 -16.79 11.16 -2.79
N VAL A 40 -16.00 10.08 -2.84
CA VAL A 40 -14.58 10.11 -2.48
C VAL A 40 -13.78 10.88 -3.53
N ARG A 41 -14.11 10.71 -4.82
CA ARG A 41 -13.50 11.50 -5.91
C ARG A 41 -13.70 13.00 -5.68
N GLN A 42 -14.93 13.43 -5.39
CA GLN A 42 -15.22 14.85 -5.16
C GLN A 42 -14.47 15.40 -3.94
N GLN A 43 -14.45 14.66 -2.83
CA GLN A 43 -13.69 15.05 -1.63
C GLN A 43 -12.19 15.22 -1.91
N LEU A 44 -11.60 14.33 -2.73
CA LEU A 44 -10.19 14.45 -3.13
C LEU A 44 -9.95 15.70 -3.99
N ILE A 45 -10.83 15.98 -4.95
CA ILE A 45 -10.76 17.18 -5.80
C ILE A 45 -10.82 18.45 -4.93
N GLU A 46 -11.75 18.52 -3.99
CA GLU A 46 -11.86 19.65 -3.05
C GLU A 46 -10.61 19.79 -2.16
N SER A 47 -10.10 18.66 -1.65
CA SER A 47 -8.85 18.62 -0.87
C SER A 47 -7.66 19.18 -1.67
N GLN A 48 -7.55 18.82 -2.95
CA GLN A 48 -6.51 19.36 -3.83
C GLN A 48 -6.68 20.86 -4.07
N LYS A 49 -7.89 21.34 -4.38
CA LYS A 49 -8.17 22.77 -4.55
C LYS A 49 -7.79 23.59 -3.32
N ARG A 50 -8.14 23.11 -2.12
CA ARG A 50 -7.75 23.77 -0.85
C ARG A 50 -6.23 23.86 -0.71
N ARG A 51 -5.50 22.78 -1.02
CA ARG A 51 -4.03 22.75 -0.96
C ARG A 51 -3.39 23.73 -1.95
N GLN A 52 -3.93 23.82 -3.16
CA GLN A 52 -3.50 24.79 -4.18
C GLN A 52 -3.76 26.24 -3.74
N ALA A 53 -4.86 26.48 -3.05
CA ALA A 53 -5.18 27.78 -2.43
C ALA A 53 -4.33 28.10 -1.18
N GLY A 54 -3.33 27.27 -0.85
CA GLY A 54 -2.41 27.51 0.26
C GLY A 54 -2.86 26.95 1.61
N VAL A 55 -4.04 26.34 1.69
CA VAL A 55 -4.49 25.67 2.92
C VAL A 55 -3.58 24.48 3.21
N ARG A 56 -3.12 24.37 4.46
CA ARG A 56 -2.30 23.26 4.94
C ARG A 56 -3.08 22.40 5.92
N GLY A 57 -2.52 21.22 6.21
CA GLY A 57 -3.09 20.32 7.21
C GLY A 57 -3.05 20.94 8.61
N VAL A 58 -3.70 20.26 9.55
CA VAL A 58 -3.62 20.56 10.98
C VAL A 58 -2.46 19.78 11.61
N PRO A 59 -1.77 20.33 12.61
CA PRO A 59 -0.77 19.59 13.36
C PRO A 59 -1.38 18.32 13.97
N ALA A 60 -0.65 17.22 13.90
CA ALA A 60 -1.15 15.93 14.36
C ALA A 60 -1.42 15.91 15.88
N GLU A 61 -0.65 16.66 16.67
CA GLU A 61 -0.89 16.88 18.10
C GLU A 61 -2.27 17.55 18.36
N GLU A 62 -2.67 18.53 17.55
CA GLU A 62 -4.00 19.15 17.68
C GLU A 62 -5.12 18.16 17.36
N VAL A 63 -4.90 17.28 16.39
CA VAL A 63 -5.85 16.22 16.05
C VAL A 63 -5.96 15.21 17.18
N ALA A 64 -4.81 14.76 17.72
CA ALA A 64 -4.76 13.85 18.86
C ALA A 64 -5.52 14.43 20.06
N LYS A 65 -5.30 15.71 20.39
CA LYS A 65 -6.02 16.41 21.46
C LYS A 65 -7.54 16.45 21.22
N LYS A 66 -7.99 16.75 20.00
CA LYS A 66 -9.42 16.76 19.64
C LYS A 66 -10.07 15.39 19.75
N LEU A 67 -9.31 14.33 19.49
CA LEU A 67 -9.78 12.95 19.53
C LEU A 67 -9.55 12.25 20.88
N GLY A 68 -8.92 12.92 21.86
CA GLY A 68 -8.59 12.34 23.16
C GLY A 68 -7.49 11.28 23.10
N LEU A 69 -6.58 11.38 22.12
CA LEU A 69 -5.45 10.48 21.91
C LEU A 69 -4.16 11.07 22.48
N THR A 70 -3.25 10.19 22.92
CA THR A 70 -1.88 10.56 23.31
C THR A 70 -1.01 10.70 22.06
N TRP A 71 -0.19 11.76 21.99
CA TRP A 71 0.73 12.06 20.88
C TRP A 71 2.18 11.90 21.31
#